data_AF-A0A968QF69-F1
#
_entry.id   AF-A0A968QF69-F1
#
_cell.length_a   1.000
_cell.length_b   1.000
_cell.length_c   1.000
_cell.angle_alpha   90.00
_cell.angle_beta   90.00
_cell.angle_gamma   90.00
#
_symmetry.space_group_name_H-M   'P 1'
#
loop_
_entity.id
_entity.type
_entity.pdbx_description
1 polymer ?
#
loop_
_entity_poly.entity_id
_entity_poly.type
_entity_poly.pdbx_seq_one_letter_code
_entity_poly.pdbx_strand_id
1 'polypeptide(L)'
;MATSLLSLSNSLPADEQRLVLEGVTWQQYDALVTLFTNQFPALRMTYLEGTLKLMTTSPEHERLKTILARLIEAFAEELDLDLNGYGSATFRKEAAARGLEPDECYCLRELHEVPDIAVEIVITGGGINKLKVYAGLGVQEVWFWQEEMNRQ
;
A
#
# COMPACT_ATOMS: atom_id res chain seq x y z
N MET A 1 4.09 38.44 -34.06
CA MET A 1 3.26 37.91 -32.96
C MET A 1 3.04 36.44 -33.23
N ALA A 2 3.99 35.58 -32.84
CA ALA A 2 3.87 34.14 -32.98
C ALA A 2 3.55 33.58 -31.59
N THR A 3 2.33 33.07 -31.44
CA THR A 3 1.82 32.47 -30.22
C THR A 3 2.65 31.22 -29.91
N SER A 4 3.43 31.27 -28.83
CA SER A 4 4.17 30.12 -28.29
C SER A 4 3.15 29.08 -27.82
N LEU A 5 3.10 27.94 -28.49
CA LEU A 5 2.43 26.75 -28.00
C LEU A 5 3.17 26.30 -26.74
N LEU A 6 2.46 26.29 -25.62
CA LEU A 6 2.90 25.71 -24.36
C LEU A 6 3.52 24.34 -24.66
N SER A 7 4.82 24.20 -24.38
CA SER A 7 5.46 22.90 -24.41
C SER A 7 4.76 22.06 -23.34
N LEU A 8 4.00 21.05 -23.76
CA LEU A 8 3.63 19.96 -22.88
C LEU A 8 4.96 19.31 -22.47
N SER A 9 5.43 19.67 -21.28
CA SER A 9 6.59 19.02 -20.69
C SER A 9 6.27 17.53 -20.62
N ASN A 10 7.14 16.77 -21.28
CA ASN A 10 7.14 15.33 -21.26
C ASN A 10 7.43 14.87 -19.82
N SER A 11 6.40 14.80 -18.97
CA SER A 11 6.54 14.38 -17.58
C SER A 11 6.47 12.86 -17.50
N LEU A 12 7.62 12.25 -17.22
CA LEU A 12 7.68 10.91 -16.60
C LEU A 12 7.13 11.02 -15.16
N PRO A 13 6.61 9.92 -14.60
CA PRO A 13 5.23 9.84 -14.12
C PRO A 13 4.96 10.65 -12.84
N ALA A 14 3.69 11.04 -12.67
CA ALA A 14 3.21 11.83 -11.54
C ALA A 14 3.69 11.26 -10.18
N ASP A 15 4.35 12.10 -9.39
CA ASP A 15 4.74 11.81 -8.01
C ASP A 15 3.54 11.30 -7.20
N GLU A 16 3.80 10.41 -6.24
CA GLU A 16 2.77 9.90 -5.32
C GLU A 16 2.10 11.07 -4.57
N GLN A 17 0.82 11.31 -4.86
CA GLN A 17 0.03 12.29 -4.14
C GLN A 17 -0.41 11.71 -2.80
N ARG A 18 -0.38 12.54 -1.75
CA ARG A 18 -0.74 12.14 -0.40
C ARG A 18 -1.59 13.19 0.29
N LEU A 19 -2.58 12.72 1.04
CA LEU A 19 -3.40 13.53 1.93
C LEU A 19 -3.51 12.83 3.29
N VAL A 20 -3.30 13.56 4.37
CA VAL A 20 -3.50 13.06 5.74
C VAL A 20 -4.61 13.88 6.38
N LEU A 21 -5.59 13.19 6.95
CA LEU A 21 -6.73 13.74 7.65
C LEU A 21 -6.72 13.23 9.08
N GLU A 22 -6.91 14.13 10.04
CA GLU A 22 -6.99 13.82 11.46
C GLU A 22 -8.43 13.92 11.96
N GLY A 23 -8.76 13.18 13.02
CA GLY A 23 -10.11 13.19 13.63
C GLY A 23 -11.17 12.47 12.80
N VAL A 24 -10.77 11.59 11.89
CA VAL A 24 -11.66 10.77 11.07
C VAL A 24 -12.22 9.62 11.92
N THR A 25 -13.53 9.59 12.10
CA THR A 25 -14.20 8.48 12.81
C THR A 25 -14.12 7.19 12.01
N TRP A 26 -14.26 6.04 12.69
CA TRP A 26 -14.31 4.74 12.01
C TRP A 26 -15.39 4.68 10.94
N GLN A 27 -16.59 5.19 11.23
CA GLN A 27 -17.72 5.18 10.32
C GLN A 27 -17.45 6.03 9.07
N GLN A 28 -16.74 7.16 9.20
CA GLN A 28 -16.31 7.95 8.06
C GLN A 28 -15.28 7.20 7.21
N TYR A 29 -14.30 6.55 7.85
CA TYR A 29 -13.32 5.73 7.14
C TYR A 29 -13.98 4.58 6.36
N ASP A 30 -14.84 3.78 7.01
CA ASP A 30 -15.49 2.63 6.38
C ASP A 30 -16.41 3.04 5.21
N ALA A 31 -17.08 4.20 5.34
CA ALA A 31 -17.84 4.79 4.23
C ALA A 31 -16.94 5.17 3.05
N LEU A 32 -15.77 5.77 3.28
CA LEU A 32 -14.84 6.16 2.22
C LEU A 32 -14.26 4.92 1.51
N VAL A 33 -13.89 3.88 2.25
CA VAL A 33 -13.43 2.60 1.69
C VAL A 33 -14.51 2.00 0.80
N THR A 34 -15.74 1.87 1.31
CA THR A 34 -16.87 1.31 0.56
C THR A 34 -17.17 2.08 -0.72
N LEU A 35 -17.06 3.41 -0.68
CA LEU A 35 -17.29 4.26 -1.84
C LEU A 35 -16.19 4.13 -2.90
N PHE A 36 -14.92 4.07 -2.50
CA PHE A 36 -13.81 4.29 -3.41
C PHE A 36 -13.04 3.04 -3.86
N THR A 37 -12.96 1.97 -3.07
CA THR A 37 -12.11 0.80 -3.37
C THR A 37 -12.37 0.22 -4.78
N ASN A 38 -13.63 0.16 -5.22
CA ASN A 38 -13.97 -0.35 -6.56
C ASN A 38 -13.90 0.70 -7.69
N GLN A 39 -13.92 1.98 -7.35
CA GLN A 39 -13.96 3.07 -8.33
C GLN A 39 -12.56 3.57 -8.69
N PHE A 40 -11.63 3.52 -7.74
CA PHE A 40 -10.28 4.07 -7.88
C PHE A 40 -9.22 3.04 -7.45
N PRO A 41 -8.88 2.05 -8.30
CA PRO A 41 -7.96 0.98 -7.94
C PRO A 41 -6.55 1.44 -7.54
N ALA A 42 -6.13 2.63 -7.98
CA ALA A 42 -4.84 3.22 -7.62
C ALA A 42 -4.89 4.03 -6.31
N LEU A 43 -6.07 4.28 -5.74
CA LEU A 43 -6.24 4.99 -4.48
C LEU A 43 -6.10 4.02 -3.31
N ARG A 44 -5.08 4.23 -2.49
CA ARG A 44 -4.85 3.49 -1.25
C ARG A 44 -5.26 4.32 -0.05
N MET A 45 -5.89 3.67 0.91
CA MET A 45 -6.33 4.27 2.16
C MET A 45 -5.73 3.51 3.34
N THR A 46 -5.10 4.24 4.26
CA THR A 46 -4.56 3.68 5.51
C THR A 46 -5.21 4.42 6.68
N TYR A 47 -5.75 3.69 7.64
CA TYR A 47 -6.41 4.22 8.82
C TYR A 47 -5.74 3.72 10.10
N LEU A 48 -5.42 4.67 10.98
CA LEU A 48 -4.83 4.43 12.29
C LEU A 48 -5.48 5.36 13.30
N GLU A 49 -6.40 4.84 14.12
CA GLU A 49 -6.77 5.49 15.40
C GLU A 49 -7.29 6.93 15.27
N GLY A 50 -8.00 7.25 14.18
CA GLY A 50 -8.50 8.59 13.90
C GLY A 50 -7.74 9.33 12.78
N THR A 51 -6.58 8.83 12.39
CA THR A 51 -5.79 9.37 11.27
C THR A 51 -6.06 8.56 10.01
N LEU A 52 -6.51 9.22 8.94
CA LEU A 52 -6.69 8.64 7.62
C LEU A 52 -5.65 9.22 6.65
N LYS A 53 -4.85 8.34 6.03
CA LYS A 53 -3.96 8.69 4.92
C LYS A 53 -4.58 8.17 3.63
N LEU A 54 -4.68 9.05 2.64
CA LEU A 54 -4.98 8.70 1.26
C LEU A 54 -3.70 8.88 0.43
N MET A 55 -3.43 7.93 -0.47
CA MET A 55 -2.35 8.06 -1.45
C MET A 55 -2.72 7.42 -2.78
N THR A 56 -2.09 7.87 -3.86
CA THR A 56 -2.15 7.21 -5.16
C THR A 56 -0.85 6.49 -5.45
N THR A 57 -0.91 5.26 -5.98
CA THR A 57 0.30 4.55 -6.42
C THR A 57 0.80 5.13 -7.75
N SER A 58 2.11 5.28 -7.87
CA SER A 58 2.77 5.73 -9.11
C SER A 58 3.13 4.52 -9.99
N PRO A 59 3.36 4.70 -11.30
CA PRO A 59 3.89 3.64 -12.15
C PRO A 59 5.21 3.04 -11.64
N GLU A 60 6.06 3.85 -10.99
CA GLU A 60 7.30 3.36 -10.37
C GLU A 60 7.02 2.48 -9.16
N HIS A 61 6.03 2.85 -8.33
CA HIS A 61 5.55 2.04 -7.22
C HIS A 61 5.10 0.66 -7.71
N GLU A 62 4.21 0.64 -8.72
CA GLU A 62 3.70 -0.60 -9.28
C GLU A 62 4.80 -1.45 -9.94
N ARG A 63 5.80 -0.81 -10.57
CA ARG A 63 6.97 -1.49 -11.14
C ARG A 63 7.81 -2.18 -10.06
N LEU A 64 8.15 -1.48 -8.98
CA LEU A 64 8.93 -2.03 -7.87
C LEU A 64 8.19 -3.15 -7.15
N LYS A 65 6.91 -2.93 -6.87
CA LYS A 65 6.01 -3.95 -6.32
C LYS A 65 6.03 -5.23 -7.16
N THR A 66 5.81 -5.10 -8.47
CA THR A 66 5.79 -6.24 -9.40
C THR A 66 7.13 -6.99 -9.41
N ILE A 67 8.26 -6.28 -9.36
CA ILE A 67 9.58 -6.91 -9.34
C ILE A 67 9.77 -7.73 -8.06
N LEU A 68 9.39 -7.17 -6.90
CA LEU A 68 9.55 -7.86 -5.62
C LEU A 68 8.62 -9.06 -5.50
N ALA A 69 7.36 -8.93 -5.91
CA ALA A 69 6.42 -10.05 -5.94
C ALA A 69 6.99 -11.23 -6.73
N ARG A 70 7.47 -10.97 -7.95
CA ARG A 70 8.10 -11.99 -8.80
C ARG A 70 9.31 -12.67 -8.15
N LEU A 71 10.12 -11.93 -7.40
CA LEU A 71 11.30 -12.50 -6.73
C LEU A 71 10.89 -13.37 -5.53
N ILE A 72 9.93 -12.92 -4.74
CA ILE A 72 9.41 -13.66 -3.59
C ILE A 72 8.75 -14.96 -4.06
N GLU A 73 7.92 -14.88 -5.09
CA GLU A 73 7.22 -16.04 -5.66
C GLU A 73 8.19 -17.04 -6.29
N ALA A 74 9.15 -16.57 -7.10
CA ALA A 74 10.18 -17.46 -7.66
C ALA A 74 11.04 -18.13 -6.59
N PHE A 75 11.34 -17.43 -5.49
CA PHE A 75 12.05 -18.01 -4.35
C PHE A 75 11.22 -19.09 -3.64
N ALA A 76 9.91 -18.85 -3.46
CA ALA A 76 9.00 -19.83 -2.89
C ALA A 76 8.88 -21.08 -3.78
N GLU A 77 8.77 -20.90 -5.10
CA GLU A 77 8.74 -21.99 -6.07
C GLU A 77 10.02 -22.85 -6.03
N GLU A 78 11.21 -22.22 -6.01
CA GLU A 78 12.48 -22.93 -5.95
C GLU A 78 12.65 -23.76 -4.67
N LEU A 79 12.04 -23.31 -3.56
CA LEU A 79 12.08 -23.99 -2.27
C LEU A 79 10.89 -24.91 -1.99
N ASP A 80 9.98 -25.08 -2.96
CA ASP A 80 8.75 -25.87 -2.80
C ASP A 80 7.91 -25.40 -1.60
N LEU A 81 7.80 -24.08 -1.43
CA LEU A 81 6.98 -23.44 -0.40
C LEU A 81 5.62 -23.07 -0.97
N ASP A 82 4.55 -23.63 -0.37
CA ASP A 82 3.18 -23.19 -0.66
C ASP A 82 3.00 -21.73 -0.22
N LEU A 83 3.03 -20.79 -1.17
CA LEU A 83 2.89 -19.36 -0.91
C LEU A 83 1.71 -18.80 -1.73
N ASN A 84 0.68 -18.31 -1.04
CA ASN A 84 -0.54 -17.80 -1.67
C ASN A 84 -0.56 -16.27 -1.61
N GLY A 85 -0.35 -15.59 -2.75
CA GLY A 85 -0.37 -14.13 -2.86
C GLY A 85 -1.76 -13.54 -3.13
N TYR A 86 -2.09 -12.40 -2.50
CA TYR A 86 -3.38 -11.70 -2.70
C TYR A 86 -3.33 -10.18 -2.38
N GLY A 87 -2.50 -9.42 -3.11
CA GLY A 87 -2.23 -7.98 -2.92
C GLY A 87 -3.33 -6.96 -3.29
N SER A 88 -4.61 -7.27 -3.06
CA SER A 88 -5.71 -6.29 -3.27
C SER A 88 -6.81 -6.39 -2.21
N ALA A 89 -6.60 -7.16 -1.15
CA ALA A 89 -7.52 -7.25 -0.04
C ALA A 89 -7.38 -6.04 0.90
N THR A 90 -8.50 -5.38 1.20
CA THR A 90 -8.56 -4.37 2.26
C THR A 90 -8.74 -5.07 3.61
N PHE A 91 -7.73 -5.02 4.48
CA PHE A 91 -7.83 -5.52 5.86
C PHE A 91 -8.28 -4.41 6.79
N ARG A 92 -9.32 -4.66 7.58
CA ARG A 92 -9.89 -3.67 8.50
C ARG A 92 -10.46 -4.31 9.76
N LYS A 93 -10.26 -3.65 10.90
CA LYS A 93 -10.72 -4.12 12.21
C LYS A 93 -11.19 -2.95 13.07
N GLU A 94 -12.51 -2.79 13.19
CA GLU A 94 -13.15 -1.69 13.93
C GLU A 94 -12.70 -1.66 15.40
N ALA A 95 -12.70 -2.82 16.06
CA ALA A 95 -12.30 -2.95 17.45
C ALA A 95 -10.85 -2.49 17.70
N ALA A 96 -9.98 -2.51 16.68
CA ALA A 96 -8.60 -2.02 16.75
C ALA A 96 -8.44 -0.62 16.12
N ALA A 97 -9.49 -0.03 15.54
CA ALA A 97 -9.44 1.21 14.77
C ALA A 97 -8.31 1.21 13.73
N ARG A 98 -8.16 0.10 12.99
CA ARG A 98 -7.13 -0.11 11.96
C ARG A 98 -7.74 -0.48 10.62
N GLY A 99 -7.13 -0.02 9.54
CA GLY A 99 -7.34 -0.64 8.24
C GLY A 99 -6.37 -0.15 7.17
N LEU A 100 -6.05 -1.02 6.21
CA LEU A 100 -5.21 -0.70 5.06
C LEU A 100 -5.38 -1.73 3.93
N GLU A 101 -4.75 -1.43 2.80
CA GLU A 101 -4.46 -2.37 1.73
C GLU A 101 -2.93 -2.51 1.64
N PRO A 102 -2.36 -3.71 1.81
CA PRO A 102 -0.95 -3.97 1.55
C PRO A 102 -0.66 -3.80 0.07
N ASP A 103 0.60 -3.49 -0.26
CA ASP A 103 1.01 -3.50 -1.66
C ASP A 103 1.04 -4.95 -2.16
N GLU A 104 1.66 -5.86 -1.41
CA GLU A 104 1.50 -7.30 -1.58
C GLU A 104 1.34 -8.01 -0.23
N CYS A 105 0.75 -9.20 -0.22
CA CYS A 105 0.68 -10.02 0.97
C CYS A 105 0.51 -11.51 0.64
N TYR A 106 0.94 -12.36 1.57
CA TYR A 106 1.01 -13.80 1.37
C TYR A 106 0.56 -14.59 2.60
N CYS A 107 -0.11 -15.71 2.36
CA CYS A 107 -0.31 -16.79 3.34
C CYS A 107 0.59 -17.97 3.00
N LEU A 108 1.24 -18.53 4.01
CA LEU A 108 1.93 -19.81 3.91
C LEU A 108 0.90 -20.94 3.97
N ARG A 109 1.00 -21.89 3.04
CA ARG A 109 0.12 -23.07 2.91
C ARG A 109 -1.30 -22.76 2.49
N GLU A 110 -2.17 -22.41 3.44
CA GLU A 110 -3.61 -22.23 3.20
C GLU A 110 -3.97 -20.75 3.29
N LEU A 111 -4.88 -20.31 2.43
CA LEU A 111 -5.40 -18.94 2.49
C LEU A 111 -6.23 -18.73 3.77
N HIS A 112 -5.96 -17.65 4.49
CA HIS A 112 -6.74 -17.23 5.65
C HIS A 112 -6.90 -15.71 5.72
N GLU A 113 -7.74 -15.24 6.64
CA GLU A 113 -8.21 -13.84 6.67
C GLU A 113 -7.11 -12.81 6.90
N VAL A 114 -6.06 -13.13 7.65
CA VAL A 114 -4.95 -12.21 7.96
C VAL A 114 -3.65 -12.79 7.40
N PRO A 115 -2.91 -12.11 6.52
CA PRO A 115 -1.72 -12.69 5.90
C PRO A 115 -0.61 -12.94 6.92
N ASP A 116 0.24 -13.92 6.64
CA ASP A 116 1.47 -14.14 7.41
C ASP A 116 2.48 -13.03 7.14
N ILE A 117 2.60 -12.66 5.86
CA ILE A 117 3.57 -11.69 5.36
C ILE A 117 2.84 -10.57 4.63
N ALA A 118 3.13 -9.32 4.98
CA ALA A 118 2.77 -8.15 4.18
C ALA A 118 4.04 -7.48 3.64
N VAL A 119 3.94 -6.93 2.43
CA VAL A 119 5.03 -6.22 1.74
C VAL A 119 4.57 -4.81 1.42
N GLU A 120 5.48 -3.87 1.63
CA GLU A 120 5.24 -2.43 1.55
C GLU A 120 6.34 -1.75 0.74
N ILE A 121 5.94 -1.01 -0.30
CA ILE A 121 6.84 -0.23 -1.16
C ILE A 121 6.81 1.22 -0.69
N VAL A 122 7.95 1.68 -0.18
CA VAL A 122 8.09 3.05 0.31
C VAL A 122 9.08 3.78 -0.57
N ILE A 123 8.55 4.45 -1.60
CA ILE A 123 9.34 5.38 -2.45
C ILE A 123 9.60 6.68 -1.71
N THR A 124 8.54 7.23 -1.11
CA THR A 124 8.60 8.49 -0.39
C THR A 124 8.09 8.27 1.03
N GLY A 125 8.96 8.56 2.00
CA GLY A 125 8.71 8.33 3.42
C GLY A 125 7.67 9.29 4.02
N GLY A 126 7.15 8.93 5.20
CA GLY A 126 6.31 9.79 6.04
C GLY A 126 4.83 9.40 6.12
N GLY A 127 4.18 9.91 7.18
CA GLY A 127 2.76 9.72 7.47
C GLY A 127 2.49 8.66 8.55
N ILE A 128 1.42 7.88 8.35
CA ILE A 128 0.96 6.86 9.31
C ILE A 128 2.01 5.78 9.53
N ASN A 129 2.19 5.39 10.79
CA ASN A 129 3.02 4.24 11.18
C ASN A 129 2.31 2.94 10.78
N LYS A 130 2.60 2.44 9.56
CA LYS A 130 1.99 1.21 9.03
C LYS A 130 2.25 -0.02 9.90
N LEU A 131 3.40 -0.12 10.56
CA LEU A 131 3.67 -1.22 11.50
C LEU A 131 2.64 -1.28 12.65
N LYS A 132 2.22 -0.12 13.19
CA LYS A 132 1.13 -0.08 14.19
C LYS A 132 -0.23 -0.49 13.63
N VAL A 133 -0.45 -0.30 12.32
CA VAL A 133 -1.67 -0.76 11.64
C VAL A 133 -1.66 -2.27 11.51
N TYR A 134 -0.60 -2.82 10.91
CA TYR A 134 -0.40 -4.27 10.75
C TYR A 134 -0.45 -5.02 12.08
N ALA A 135 0.23 -4.52 13.12
CA ALA A 135 0.21 -5.14 14.44
C ALA A 135 -1.22 -5.20 15.03
N GLY A 136 -2.05 -4.17 14.82
CA GLY A 136 -3.45 -4.17 15.26
C GLY A 136 -4.37 -5.07 14.42
N LEU A 137 -3.99 -5.35 13.18
CA LEU A 137 -4.67 -6.29 12.29
C LEU A 137 -4.24 -7.75 12.53
N GLY A 138 -3.09 -7.97 13.16
CA GLY A 138 -2.59 -9.31 13.52
C GLY A 138 -1.61 -9.91 12.51
N VAL A 139 -1.08 -9.12 11.57
CA VAL A 139 -0.06 -9.57 10.62
C VAL A 139 1.26 -9.74 11.35
N GLN A 140 1.90 -10.90 11.17
CA GLN A 140 3.08 -11.30 11.94
C GLN A 140 4.38 -10.73 11.37
N GLU A 141 4.49 -10.70 10.04
CA GLU A 141 5.71 -10.28 9.35
C GLU A 141 5.40 -9.18 8.32
N VAL A 142 6.18 -8.10 8.35
CA VAL A 142 6.01 -6.96 7.46
C VAL A 142 7.36 -6.56 6.87
N TRP A 143 7.46 -6.61 5.55
CA TRP A 143 8.66 -6.25 4.81
C TRP A 143 8.50 -4.89 4.15
N PHE A 144 9.44 -3.99 4.42
CA PHE A 144 9.49 -2.70 3.75
C PHE A 144 10.62 -2.73 2.73
N TRP A 145 10.28 -2.53 1.46
CA TRP A 145 11.25 -2.01 0.51
C TRP A 145 11.34 -0.50 0.70
N GLN A 146 12.56 0.00 0.88
CA GLN A 146 12.88 1.42 0.98
C GLN A 146 14.16 1.67 0.20
N GLU A 147 14.19 2.73 -0.61
CA GLU A 147 15.44 3.19 -1.19
C GLU A 147 16.29 3.75 -0.05
N GLU A 148 17.56 3.37 0.04
CA GLU A 148 18.48 4.06 0.93
C GLU A 148 18.58 5.52 0.46
N MET A 149 17.90 6.43 1.16
CA MET A 149 18.11 7.84 0.97
C MET A 149 19.55 8.12 1.40
N ASN A 150 20.46 8.22 0.43
CA ASN A 150 21.87 8.56 0.63
C ASN A 150 21.95 9.66 1.69
N ARG A 151 22.40 9.29 2.90
CA ARG A 151 22.73 10.25 3.94
C ARG A 151 24.01 10.94 3.47
N GLN A 152 23.87 12.08 2.80
CA GLN A 152 24.92 13.09 2.72
C GLN A 152 24.88 13.95 3.98
#